data_AF-A0A937M6D9-F1
#
_entry.id   AF-A0A937M6D9-F1
#
_cell.length_a   1.000
_cell.length_b   1.000
_cell.length_c   1.000
_cell.angle_alpha   90.00
_cell.angle_beta   90.00
_cell.angle_gamma   90.00
#
_symmetry.space_group_name_H-M   'P 1'
#
loop_
_entity.id
_entity.type
_entity.pdbx_description
1 polymer ?
#
loop_
_entity_poly.entity_id
_entity_poly.type
_entity_poly.pdbx_seq_one_letter_code
_entity_poly.pdbx_strand_id
1 'polypeptide(L)'
;MTCSSIPGLRHYKYYLALSLALLLSAQSASATTVRVITSLGDFSIELFDDVTPGTVANFLNYVSSGRFNGTEIHRSVPGFVIQGGWLTYNPTTNNLDQITVDDAIQNEFSVSNTRGTVAMAKLGGDPNSATSQWFVNLADNSANLDEQNGGFTAFGRVIGDGMTVVDNIAAQQRYTLAGLADFPLINYNGGEVVENNFISIAVVVEAETVTAPNYFDEASGQLRVTVDAGASGLATLAFTVSATEPDVVIKLDLSSVAVISETVDKIATFDTATGRLVLPELVVSGAAAFSNLVFVLGDAEQLLFTLESFEQI
;
A
#
# COMPACT_ATOMS: atom_id res chain seq x y z
N MET A 1 66.23 0.57 -2.75
CA MET A 1 65.14 0.29 -1.78
C MET A 1 63.85 0.30 -2.56
N THR A 2 63.38 -0.87 -2.97
CA THR A 2 62.14 -1.07 -3.71
C THR A 2 61.02 -1.31 -2.70
N CYS A 3 60.04 -0.41 -2.66
CA CYS A 3 58.85 -0.58 -1.83
C CYS A 3 57.92 -1.59 -2.52
N SER A 4 57.85 -2.80 -1.98
CA SER A 4 56.91 -3.84 -2.44
C SER A 4 55.48 -3.44 -2.08
N SER A 5 54.62 -3.37 -3.09
CA SER A 5 53.18 -3.32 -2.94
C SER A 5 52.66 -4.65 -2.36
N ILE A 6 51.86 -4.57 -1.30
CA ILE A 6 51.16 -5.72 -0.71
C ILE A 6 49.88 -5.98 -1.52
N PRO A 7 49.73 -7.13 -2.22
CA PRO A 7 48.52 -7.44 -2.97
C PRO A 7 47.53 -8.17 -2.05
N GLY A 8 46.57 -7.43 -1.48
CA GLY A 8 45.57 -8.03 -0.61
C GLY A 8 44.26 -7.26 -0.41
N LEU A 9 44.14 -6.03 -0.92
CA LEU A 9 43.00 -5.15 -0.60
C LEU A 9 42.06 -4.85 -1.78
N ARG A 10 42.13 -5.64 -2.86
CA ARG A 10 41.30 -5.43 -4.06
C ARG A 10 40.06 -6.33 -4.14
N HIS A 11 39.95 -7.38 -3.32
CA HIS A 11 38.86 -8.36 -3.45
C HIS A 11 37.65 -8.09 -2.54
N TYR A 12 37.72 -7.14 -1.60
CA TYR A 12 36.58 -6.81 -0.72
C TYR A 12 35.63 -5.75 -1.31
N LYS A 13 36.10 -4.93 -2.27
CA LYS A 13 35.30 -3.86 -2.91
C LYS A 13 34.27 -4.39 -3.91
N TYR A 14 34.53 -5.54 -4.54
CA TYR A 14 33.64 -6.14 -5.55
C TYR A 14 32.44 -6.89 -4.95
N TYR A 15 32.52 -7.35 -3.70
CA TYR A 15 31.38 -7.96 -3.00
C TYR A 15 30.43 -6.91 -2.41
N LEU A 16 30.89 -5.67 -2.20
CA LEU A 16 30.10 -4.58 -1.59
C LEU A 16 29.31 -3.75 -2.63
N ALA A 17 29.81 -3.64 -3.87
CA ALA A 17 29.10 -3.03 -5.00
C ALA A 17 27.98 -3.95 -5.54
N LEU A 18 28.23 -5.27 -5.54
CA LEU A 18 27.23 -6.25 -5.96
C LEU A 18 26.03 -6.33 -5.00
N SER A 19 26.23 -6.09 -3.69
CA SER A 19 25.11 -6.00 -2.74
C SER A 19 24.26 -4.74 -2.92
N LEU A 20 24.85 -3.60 -3.28
CA LEU A 20 24.10 -2.35 -3.48
C LEU A 20 23.37 -2.32 -4.84
N ALA A 21 23.94 -2.97 -5.87
CA ALA A 21 23.27 -3.20 -7.16
C ALA A 21 22.20 -4.31 -7.10
N LEU A 22 22.34 -5.33 -6.24
CA LEU A 22 21.28 -6.31 -5.98
C LEU A 22 20.18 -5.76 -5.06
N LEU A 23 20.46 -4.78 -4.19
CA LEU A 23 19.43 -4.10 -3.39
C LEU A 23 18.52 -3.21 -4.23
N LEU A 24 18.90 -2.85 -5.47
CA LEU A 24 17.99 -2.25 -6.47
C LEU A 24 17.11 -3.28 -7.21
N SER A 25 17.26 -4.58 -6.93
CA SER A 25 16.46 -5.64 -7.53
C SER A 25 15.80 -6.58 -6.51
N ALA A 26 15.88 -6.25 -5.22
CA ALA A 26 14.90 -6.74 -4.26
C ALA A 26 13.68 -5.83 -4.34
N GLN A 27 12.70 -6.18 -5.20
CA GLN A 27 11.32 -5.78 -4.94
C GLN A 27 10.97 -6.35 -3.57
N SER A 28 11.18 -5.56 -2.51
CA SER A 28 10.46 -5.80 -1.28
C SER A 28 9.07 -5.26 -1.59
N ALA A 29 8.15 -6.15 -1.93
CA ALA A 29 6.76 -5.75 -2.08
C ALA A 29 6.29 -5.34 -0.69
N SER A 30 6.26 -4.03 -0.42
CA SER A 30 5.42 -3.55 0.67
C SER A 30 4.00 -3.97 0.33
N ALA A 31 3.32 -4.63 1.27
CA ALA A 31 1.98 -5.15 1.04
C ALA A 31 1.06 -4.00 0.59
N THR A 32 0.45 -4.15 -0.57
CA THR A 32 -0.40 -3.13 -1.16
C THR A 32 -1.52 -2.82 -0.17
N THR A 33 -1.64 -1.56 0.23
CA THR A 33 -2.73 -1.11 1.08
C THR A 33 -3.77 -0.37 0.24
N VAL A 34 -5.05 -0.67 0.48
CA VAL A 34 -6.18 0.05 -0.13
C VAL A 34 -7.05 0.66 0.96
N ARG A 35 -7.60 1.84 0.69
CA ARG A 35 -8.61 2.49 1.53
C ARG A 35 -9.97 2.24 0.93
N VAL A 36 -10.88 1.66 1.71
CA VAL A 36 -12.30 1.61 1.40
C VAL A 36 -12.95 2.82 2.07
N ILE A 37 -13.37 3.78 1.25
CA ILE A 37 -14.08 4.99 1.67
C ILE A 37 -15.56 4.65 1.73
N THR A 38 -16.23 4.92 2.85
CA THR A 38 -17.67 4.64 2.98
C THR A 38 -18.44 5.80 3.59
N SER A 39 -19.76 5.83 3.41
CA SER A 39 -20.62 6.83 4.05
C SER A 39 -20.66 6.74 5.59
N LEU A 40 -20.13 5.67 6.19
CA LEU A 40 -20.03 5.47 7.64
C LEU A 40 -18.59 5.55 8.18
N GLY A 41 -17.65 6.04 7.36
CA GLY A 41 -16.23 6.14 7.68
C GLY A 41 -15.36 5.24 6.81
N ASP A 42 -14.05 5.43 6.90
CA ASP A 42 -13.10 4.76 6.03
C ASP A 42 -12.37 3.65 6.79
N PHE A 43 -12.02 2.57 6.10
CA PHE A 43 -11.14 1.53 6.64
C PHE A 43 -10.12 1.10 5.61
N SER A 44 -8.95 0.66 6.08
CA SER A 44 -7.85 0.23 5.23
C SER A 44 -7.72 -1.28 5.23
N ILE A 45 -7.35 -1.84 4.08
CA ILE A 45 -7.08 -3.26 3.88
C ILE A 45 -5.64 -3.41 3.42
N GLU A 46 -4.86 -4.22 4.12
CA GLU A 46 -3.57 -4.73 3.66
C GLU A 46 -3.83 -5.98 2.81
N LEU A 47 -3.39 -5.96 1.55
CA LEU A 47 -3.58 -7.06 0.61
C LEU A 47 -2.49 -8.14 0.78
N PHE A 48 -2.81 -9.37 0.41
CA PHE A 48 -1.88 -10.50 0.45
C PHE A 48 -1.27 -10.75 -0.93
N ASP A 49 -0.53 -9.76 -1.45
CA ASP A 49 -0.02 -9.74 -2.83
C ASP A 49 0.72 -11.03 -3.22
N ASP A 50 1.58 -11.54 -2.33
CA ASP A 50 2.38 -12.74 -2.60
C ASP A 50 1.64 -14.05 -2.38
N VAL A 51 0.57 -14.04 -1.59
CA VAL A 51 -0.16 -15.26 -1.18
C VAL A 51 -1.30 -15.57 -2.14
N THR A 52 -1.98 -14.54 -2.64
CA THR A 52 -3.13 -14.63 -3.54
C THR A 52 -2.99 -13.66 -4.73
N PRO A 53 -1.92 -13.80 -5.55
CA PRO A 53 -1.55 -12.80 -6.54
C PRO A 53 -2.62 -12.61 -7.63
N GLY A 54 -3.28 -13.69 -8.07
CA GLY A 54 -4.35 -13.59 -9.07
C GLY A 54 -5.58 -12.84 -8.56
N THR A 55 -5.93 -13.08 -7.29
CA THR A 55 -7.06 -12.44 -6.62
C THR A 55 -6.79 -10.98 -6.33
N VAL A 56 -5.60 -10.64 -5.86
CA VAL A 56 -5.18 -9.26 -5.62
C VAL A 56 -5.12 -8.48 -6.93
N ALA A 57 -4.54 -9.04 -8.00
CA ALA A 57 -4.51 -8.41 -9.31
C ALA A 57 -5.93 -8.12 -9.84
N ASN A 58 -6.85 -9.09 -9.69
CA ASN A 58 -8.25 -8.91 -10.04
C ASN A 58 -8.91 -7.79 -9.23
N PHE A 59 -8.75 -7.78 -7.90
CA PHE A 59 -9.32 -6.75 -7.04
C PHE A 59 -8.79 -5.35 -7.42
N LEU A 60 -7.48 -5.20 -7.58
CA LEU A 60 -6.84 -3.95 -7.98
C LEU A 60 -7.23 -3.48 -9.39
N ASN A 61 -7.58 -4.39 -10.30
CA ASN A 61 -8.15 -4.04 -11.60
C ASN A 61 -9.48 -3.29 -11.43
N TYR A 62 -10.38 -3.77 -10.55
CA TYR A 62 -11.63 -3.06 -10.25
C TYR A 62 -11.38 -1.71 -9.57
N VAL A 63 -10.43 -1.64 -8.63
CA VAL A 63 -10.01 -0.39 -7.97
C VAL A 63 -9.51 0.64 -8.99
N SER A 64 -8.51 0.27 -9.80
CA SER A 64 -7.88 1.18 -10.77
C SER A 64 -8.81 1.63 -11.88
N SER A 65 -9.75 0.78 -12.30
CA SER A 65 -10.81 1.15 -13.25
C SER A 65 -11.91 2.05 -12.65
N GLY A 66 -11.90 2.25 -11.33
CA GLY A 66 -12.94 3.00 -10.61
C GLY A 66 -14.29 2.28 -10.55
N ARG A 67 -14.36 0.97 -10.84
CA ARG A 67 -15.62 0.21 -10.91
C ARG A 67 -16.26 -0.04 -9.55
N PHE A 68 -15.49 0.04 -8.47
CA PHE A 68 -16.05 0.01 -7.11
C PHE A 68 -16.67 1.33 -6.68
N ASN A 69 -16.43 2.43 -7.39
CA ASN A 69 -16.92 3.76 -6.99
C ASN A 69 -18.44 3.82 -7.05
N GLY A 70 -19.06 4.16 -5.92
CA GLY A 70 -20.51 4.20 -5.76
C GLY A 70 -21.15 2.82 -5.66
N THR A 71 -20.37 1.74 -5.50
CA THR A 71 -20.98 0.44 -5.21
C THR A 71 -21.47 0.38 -3.77
N GLU A 72 -22.48 -0.42 -3.48
CA GLU A 72 -23.11 -0.50 -2.17
C GLU A 72 -22.61 -1.74 -1.40
N ILE A 73 -22.57 -1.64 -0.07
CA ILE A 73 -22.62 -2.82 0.79
C ILE A 73 -24.03 -3.40 0.70
N HIS A 74 -24.20 -4.41 -0.16
CA HIS A 74 -25.51 -4.97 -0.50
C HIS A 74 -25.95 -6.12 0.41
N ARG A 75 -25.08 -6.58 1.31
CA ARG A 75 -25.42 -7.64 2.27
C ARG A 75 -24.62 -7.51 3.56
N SER A 76 -25.30 -7.68 4.69
CA SER A 76 -24.70 -7.69 6.03
C SER A 76 -25.36 -8.76 6.89
N VAL A 77 -24.60 -9.73 7.39
CA VAL A 77 -25.10 -10.78 8.29
C VAL A 77 -24.30 -10.73 9.58
N PRO A 78 -24.91 -10.26 10.70
CA PRO A 78 -24.21 -10.13 11.98
C PRO A 78 -23.54 -11.43 12.43
N GLY A 79 -22.29 -11.30 12.89
CA GLY A 79 -21.49 -12.46 13.30
C GLY A 79 -21.02 -13.33 12.14
N PHE A 80 -21.23 -12.90 10.88
CA PHE A 80 -20.74 -13.61 9.71
C PHE A 80 -19.93 -12.68 8.80
N VAL A 81 -20.57 -11.88 7.94
CA VAL A 81 -19.88 -11.05 6.95
C VAL A 81 -20.63 -9.76 6.59
N ILE A 82 -19.92 -8.72 6.16
CA ILE A 82 -20.46 -7.68 5.26
C ILE A 82 -19.92 -7.89 3.86
N GLN A 83 -20.71 -7.61 2.82
CA GLN A 83 -20.37 -7.93 1.42
C GLN A 83 -20.74 -6.77 0.49
N GLY A 84 -19.86 -6.47 -0.46
CA GLY A 84 -19.99 -5.37 -1.41
C GLY A 84 -19.33 -5.65 -2.76
N GLY A 85 -19.14 -4.60 -3.57
CA GLY A 85 -18.44 -4.66 -4.86
C GLY A 85 -19.28 -5.18 -6.02
N TRP A 86 -20.61 -5.01 -5.99
CA TRP A 86 -21.53 -5.53 -7.02
C TRP A 86 -22.50 -4.52 -7.60
N LEU A 87 -23.23 -3.82 -6.74
CA LEU A 87 -24.40 -3.02 -7.13
C LEU A 87 -24.13 -1.56 -6.90
N THR A 88 -24.60 -0.70 -7.80
CA THR A 88 -24.64 0.76 -7.61
C THR A 88 -26.09 1.21 -7.58
N TYR A 89 -26.45 2.14 -6.69
CA TYR A 89 -27.78 2.74 -6.72
C TYR A 89 -27.89 3.85 -7.76
N ASN A 90 -28.95 3.81 -8.57
CA ASN A 90 -29.26 4.83 -9.56
C ASN A 90 -30.47 5.68 -9.10
N PRO A 91 -30.26 6.91 -8.60
CA PRO A 91 -31.34 7.75 -8.08
C PRO A 91 -32.32 8.24 -9.16
N THR A 92 -31.94 8.17 -10.45
CA THR A 92 -32.81 8.60 -11.55
C THR A 92 -33.86 7.53 -11.88
N THR A 93 -33.46 6.26 -11.81
CA THR A 93 -34.35 5.12 -12.11
C THR A 93 -34.90 4.45 -10.84
N ASN A 94 -34.39 4.84 -9.66
CA ASN A 94 -34.65 4.22 -8.37
C ASN A 94 -34.43 2.69 -8.40
N ASN A 95 -33.30 2.28 -8.99
CA ASN A 95 -32.91 0.88 -9.16
C ASN A 95 -31.49 0.63 -8.68
N LEU A 96 -31.20 -0.64 -8.39
CA LEU A 96 -29.84 -1.15 -8.18
C LEU A 96 -29.35 -1.78 -9.48
N ASP A 97 -28.28 -1.21 -10.03
CA ASP A 97 -27.67 -1.66 -11.28
C ASP A 97 -26.40 -2.46 -10.96
N GLN A 98 -26.12 -3.52 -11.72
CA GLN A 98 -24.88 -4.29 -11.58
C GLN A 98 -23.72 -3.58 -12.27
N ILE A 99 -22.55 -3.58 -11.65
CA ILE A 99 -21.32 -3.15 -12.32
C ILE A 99 -20.94 -4.13 -13.43
N THR A 100 -20.18 -3.65 -14.41
CA THR A 100 -19.54 -4.53 -15.40
C THR A 100 -18.47 -5.39 -14.72
N VAL A 101 -18.60 -6.71 -14.82
CA VAL A 101 -17.65 -7.68 -14.26
C VAL A 101 -16.77 -8.31 -15.34
N ASP A 102 -15.56 -8.70 -14.96
CA ASP A 102 -14.64 -9.46 -15.81
C ASP A 102 -14.94 -10.97 -15.71
N ASP A 103 -14.19 -11.77 -16.45
CA ASP A 103 -14.22 -13.23 -16.36
C ASP A 103 -13.86 -13.72 -14.96
N ALA A 104 -14.41 -14.88 -14.57
CA ALA A 104 -14.18 -15.44 -13.26
C ALA A 104 -12.72 -15.90 -13.07
N ILE A 105 -12.21 -15.73 -11.85
CA ILE A 105 -10.83 -16.08 -11.48
C ILE A 105 -10.74 -17.44 -10.78
N GLN A 106 -9.57 -18.06 -10.91
CA GLN A 106 -9.22 -19.29 -10.20
C GLN A 106 -9.18 -19.04 -8.68
N ASN A 107 -9.72 -19.98 -7.90
CA ASN A 107 -9.63 -19.92 -6.44
C ASN A 107 -8.20 -20.13 -5.96
N GLU A 108 -7.73 -19.29 -5.03
CA GLU A 108 -6.39 -19.32 -4.42
C GLU A 108 -6.45 -19.49 -2.90
N PHE A 109 -7.47 -20.22 -2.40
CA PHE A 109 -7.67 -20.40 -0.96
C PHE A 109 -6.43 -21.01 -0.29
N SER A 110 -5.88 -20.28 0.68
CA SER A 110 -4.70 -20.66 1.45
C SER A 110 -4.63 -20.00 2.83
N VAL A 111 -5.37 -18.90 3.04
CA VAL A 111 -5.49 -18.17 4.31
C VAL A 111 -6.88 -18.39 4.90
N SER A 112 -6.96 -18.72 6.18
CA SER A 112 -8.22 -18.96 6.88
C SER A 112 -9.13 -17.73 6.99
N ASN A 113 -10.44 -17.96 6.90
CA ASN A 113 -11.46 -16.92 7.01
C ASN A 113 -11.76 -16.55 8.47
N THR A 114 -10.78 -15.97 9.16
CA THR A 114 -10.92 -15.43 10.52
C THR A 114 -11.45 -13.99 10.52
N ARG A 115 -11.88 -13.49 11.68
CA ARG A 115 -12.37 -12.10 11.81
C ARG A 115 -11.35 -11.09 11.24
N GLY A 116 -11.86 -10.14 10.45
CA GLY A 116 -11.09 -9.06 9.83
C GLY A 116 -10.42 -9.43 8.51
N THR A 117 -10.42 -10.69 8.08
CA THR A 117 -9.96 -11.03 6.72
C THR A 117 -10.99 -10.62 5.67
N VAL A 118 -10.49 -10.27 4.49
CA VAL A 118 -11.28 -9.89 3.32
C VAL A 118 -11.15 -11.00 2.28
N ALA A 119 -12.27 -11.50 1.78
CA ALA A 119 -12.30 -12.65 0.88
C ALA A 119 -13.27 -12.46 -0.29
N MET A 120 -13.04 -13.18 -1.38
CA MET A 120 -13.88 -13.12 -2.58
C MET A 120 -15.16 -13.93 -2.41
N ALA A 121 -16.32 -13.34 -2.77
CA ALA A 121 -17.58 -14.08 -2.83
C ALA A 121 -17.67 -14.96 -4.08
N LYS A 122 -18.40 -16.06 -3.97
CA LYS A 122 -18.54 -17.09 -5.02
C LYS A 122 -19.96 -17.63 -5.11
N LEU A 123 -20.29 -18.22 -6.25
CA LEU A 123 -21.48 -19.02 -6.46
C LEU A 123 -21.33 -20.36 -5.74
N GLY A 124 -22.40 -20.82 -5.11
CA GLY A 124 -22.40 -22.11 -4.42
C GLY A 124 -22.19 -23.27 -5.39
N GLY A 125 -21.23 -24.14 -5.09
CA GLY A 125 -20.90 -25.31 -5.92
C GLY A 125 -19.92 -25.02 -7.06
N ASP A 126 -19.51 -23.77 -7.25
CA ASP A 126 -18.49 -23.38 -8.21
C ASP A 126 -17.32 -22.66 -7.50
N PRO A 127 -16.23 -23.38 -7.19
CA PRO A 127 -15.07 -22.81 -6.52
C PRO A 127 -14.36 -21.70 -7.30
N ASN A 128 -14.49 -21.63 -8.63
CA ASN A 128 -13.72 -20.71 -9.49
C ASN A 128 -14.60 -19.62 -10.11
N SER A 129 -15.68 -19.23 -9.42
CA SER A 129 -16.68 -18.29 -9.95
C SER A 129 -16.51 -16.84 -9.46
N ALA A 130 -15.42 -16.53 -8.75
CA ALA A 130 -15.23 -15.21 -8.16
C ALA A 130 -15.00 -14.16 -9.27
N THR A 131 -15.62 -12.99 -9.16
CA THR A 131 -15.41 -11.85 -10.07
C THR A 131 -15.09 -10.58 -9.28
N SER A 132 -16.08 -9.71 -9.01
CA SER A 132 -15.88 -8.41 -8.33
C SER A 132 -16.26 -8.42 -6.86
N GLN A 133 -17.13 -9.35 -6.44
CA GLN A 133 -17.74 -9.31 -5.12
C GLN A 133 -16.75 -9.78 -4.04
N TRP A 134 -16.70 -9.03 -2.95
CA TRP A 134 -15.85 -9.32 -1.81
C TRP A 134 -16.62 -9.13 -0.50
N PHE A 135 -16.12 -9.73 0.57
CA PHE A 135 -16.70 -9.60 1.90
C PHE A 135 -15.62 -9.49 2.98
N VAL A 136 -15.98 -8.86 4.10
CA VAL A 136 -15.16 -8.81 5.33
C VAL A 136 -15.77 -9.77 6.35
N ASN A 137 -14.93 -10.63 6.93
CA ASN A 137 -15.31 -11.55 8.00
C ASN A 137 -15.55 -10.80 9.32
N LEU A 138 -16.78 -10.84 9.85
CA LEU A 138 -17.15 -10.24 11.14
C LEU A 138 -16.86 -11.17 12.34
N ALA A 139 -16.59 -12.45 12.09
CA ALA A 139 -16.25 -13.42 13.11
C ALA A 139 -15.24 -14.42 12.53
N ASP A 140 -14.80 -15.37 13.36
CA ASP A 140 -14.10 -16.55 12.84
C ASP A 140 -15.10 -17.46 12.13
N ASN A 141 -14.96 -17.52 10.81
CA ASN A 141 -15.81 -18.29 9.91
C ASN A 141 -15.08 -19.50 9.31
N SER A 142 -13.88 -19.83 9.81
CA SER A 142 -13.01 -20.88 9.27
C SER A 142 -13.73 -22.24 9.17
N ALA A 143 -14.45 -22.64 10.22
CA ALA A 143 -15.21 -23.89 10.26
C ALA A 143 -16.34 -24.01 9.21
N ASN A 144 -16.62 -22.95 8.45
CA ASN A 144 -17.63 -22.93 7.38
C ASN A 144 -17.00 -22.54 6.04
N LEU A 145 -16.33 -21.40 5.97
CA LEU A 145 -15.80 -20.84 4.72
C LEU A 145 -14.50 -21.50 4.25
N ASP A 146 -13.74 -22.14 5.14
CA ASP A 146 -12.52 -22.85 4.72
C ASP A 146 -12.85 -24.27 4.22
N GLU A 147 -13.93 -24.86 4.72
CA GLU A 147 -14.29 -26.27 4.47
C GLU A 147 -15.24 -26.48 3.29
N GLN A 148 -15.89 -25.42 2.79
CA GLN A 148 -16.89 -25.52 1.72
C GLN A 148 -16.45 -24.84 0.43
N ASN A 149 -17.03 -25.27 -0.69
CA ASN A 149 -16.83 -24.65 -2.02
C ASN A 149 -15.34 -24.46 -2.41
N GLY A 150 -14.47 -25.37 -1.96
CA GLY A 150 -13.01 -25.30 -2.16
C GLY A 150 -12.29 -24.26 -1.31
N GLY A 151 -12.93 -23.75 -0.25
CA GLY A 151 -12.44 -22.64 0.56
C GLY A 151 -12.66 -21.28 -0.11
N PHE A 152 -12.90 -20.23 0.66
CA PHE A 152 -13.07 -18.86 0.13
C PHE A 152 -11.75 -18.09 0.23
N THR A 153 -11.22 -17.64 -0.91
CA THR A 153 -9.91 -16.97 -0.98
C THR A 153 -9.91 -15.67 -0.20
N ALA A 154 -9.32 -15.68 1.01
CA ALA A 154 -8.98 -14.49 1.75
C ALA A 154 -7.71 -13.88 1.16
N PHE A 155 -7.83 -12.64 0.67
CA PHE A 155 -6.80 -11.94 -0.11
C PHE A 155 -6.32 -10.65 0.55
N GLY A 156 -6.78 -10.36 1.76
CA GLY A 156 -6.31 -9.24 2.55
C GLY A 156 -6.89 -9.27 3.97
N ARG A 157 -6.50 -8.28 4.77
CA ARG A 157 -7.03 -8.06 6.12
C ARG A 157 -7.27 -6.58 6.39
N VAL A 158 -8.33 -6.29 7.14
CA VAL A 158 -8.56 -4.95 7.67
C VAL A 158 -7.49 -4.63 8.71
N ILE A 159 -6.89 -3.46 8.61
CA ILE A 159 -5.81 -2.98 9.50
C ILE A 159 -6.23 -1.77 10.32
N GLY A 160 -5.41 -1.44 11.34
CA GLY A 160 -5.67 -0.33 12.26
C GLY A 160 -7.00 -0.47 12.99
N ASP A 161 -7.71 0.65 13.16
CA ASP A 161 -9.04 0.69 13.78
C ASP A 161 -10.19 0.40 12.80
N GLY A 162 -9.87 -0.05 11.57
CA GLY A 162 -10.84 -0.23 10.49
C GLY A 162 -11.99 -1.19 10.82
N MET A 163 -11.76 -2.17 11.69
CA MET A 163 -12.83 -3.09 12.12
C MET A 163 -13.94 -2.38 12.90
N THR A 164 -13.66 -1.24 13.55
CA THR A 164 -14.70 -0.42 14.20
C THR A 164 -15.70 0.11 13.17
N VAL A 165 -15.22 0.55 12.00
CA VAL A 165 -16.07 1.03 10.91
C VAL A 165 -16.89 -0.13 10.32
N VAL A 166 -16.23 -1.28 10.08
CA VAL A 166 -16.88 -2.49 9.60
C VAL A 166 -17.99 -2.96 10.55
N ASP A 167 -17.76 -2.94 11.86
CA ASP A 167 -18.77 -3.29 12.86
C ASP A 167 -19.93 -2.27 12.87
N ASN A 168 -19.66 -0.98 12.68
CA ASN A 168 -20.70 0.06 12.57
C ASN A 168 -21.59 -0.14 11.33
N ILE A 169 -21.01 -0.57 10.21
CA ILE A 169 -21.76 -0.99 9.01
C ILE A 169 -22.64 -2.21 9.35
N ALA A 170 -22.08 -3.21 10.03
CA ALA A 170 -22.81 -4.42 10.42
C ALA A 170 -23.97 -4.15 11.40
N ALA A 171 -23.86 -3.08 12.20
CA ALA A 171 -24.88 -2.66 13.16
C ALA A 171 -26.10 -1.99 12.51
N GLN A 172 -26.02 -1.60 11.23
CA GLN A 172 -27.14 -0.97 10.54
C GLN A 172 -28.34 -1.92 10.42
N GLN A 173 -29.54 -1.33 10.39
CA GLN A 173 -30.75 -2.11 10.16
C GLN A 173 -30.76 -2.64 8.72
N ARG A 174 -31.20 -3.89 8.58
CA ARG A 174 -31.21 -4.61 7.32
C ARG A 174 -32.64 -4.78 6.79
N TYR A 175 -32.77 -4.73 5.48
CA TYR A 175 -34.04 -4.79 4.78
C TYR A 175 -33.97 -5.74 3.60
N THR A 176 -35.14 -6.16 3.11
CA THR A 176 -35.23 -6.79 1.79
C THR A 176 -35.39 -5.70 0.75
N LEU A 177 -34.45 -5.61 -0.19
CA LEU A 177 -34.45 -4.63 -1.27
C LEU A 177 -34.13 -5.32 -2.59
N ALA A 178 -34.92 -5.07 -3.64
CA ALA A 178 -34.76 -5.69 -4.96
C ALA A 178 -34.63 -7.23 -4.93
N GLY A 179 -35.29 -7.90 -3.97
CA GLY A 179 -35.22 -9.35 -3.80
C GLY A 179 -33.99 -9.87 -3.04
N LEU A 180 -33.07 -8.98 -2.65
CA LEU A 180 -31.93 -9.29 -1.80
C LEU A 180 -32.33 -9.11 -0.33
N ALA A 181 -32.11 -10.15 0.47
CA ALA A 181 -32.25 -10.05 1.92
C ALA A 181 -30.99 -9.41 2.54
N ASP A 182 -31.11 -9.00 3.80
CA ASP A 182 -29.98 -8.54 4.62
C ASP A 182 -29.26 -7.30 4.09
N PHE A 183 -29.95 -6.44 3.33
CA PHE A 183 -29.38 -5.21 2.77
C PHE A 183 -29.33 -4.11 3.85
N PRO A 184 -28.15 -3.69 4.32
CA PRO A 184 -28.04 -2.67 5.36
C PRO A 184 -28.34 -1.27 4.82
N LEU A 185 -29.19 -0.51 5.50
CA LEU A 185 -29.53 0.87 5.13
C LEU A 185 -29.36 1.84 6.31
N ILE A 186 -28.88 3.04 6.00
CA ILE A 186 -28.68 4.14 6.94
C ILE A 186 -29.97 4.95 7.05
N ASN A 187 -30.43 5.20 8.28
CA ASN A 187 -31.55 6.10 8.58
C ASN A 187 -32.84 5.82 7.77
N TYR A 188 -33.03 4.59 7.28
CA TYR A 188 -34.22 4.19 6.55
C TYR A 188 -35.25 3.64 7.53
N ASN A 189 -36.48 4.18 7.47
CA ASN A 189 -37.59 3.82 8.35
C ASN A 189 -38.83 3.32 7.57
N GLY A 190 -38.64 2.89 6.32
CA GLY A 190 -39.71 2.52 5.39
C GLY A 190 -40.07 3.62 4.39
N GLY A 191 -40.64 3.23 3.25
CA GLY A 191 -41.05 4.12 2.17
C GLY A 191 -40.22 3.94 0.91
N GLU A 192 -40.00 5.03 0.17
CA GLU A 192 -39.09 5.04 -0.96
C GLU A 192 -37.64 5.17 -0.46
N VAL A 193 -36.74 4.34 -0.99
CA VAL A 193 -35.32 4.42 -0.65
C VAL A 193 -34.69 5.57 -1.42
N VAL A 194 -33.79 6.31 -0.78
CA VAL A 194 -33.01 7.38 -1.41
C VAL A 194 -31.52 7.11 -1.29
N GLU A 195 -30.72 7.81 -2.10
CA GLU A 195 -29.26 7.62 -2.20
C GLU A 195 -28.56 7.65 -0.82
N ASN A 196 -28.92 8.59 0.05
CA ASN A 196 -28.33 8.72 1.39
C ASN A 196 -28.68 7.57 2.35
N ASN A 197 -29.60 6.67 1.98
CA ASN A 197 -29.85 5.45 2.76
C ASN A 197 -28.81 4.36 2.48
N PHE A 198 -28.07 4.43 1.38
CA PHE A 198 -27.14 3.38 1.03
C PHE A 198 -25.77 3.58 1.69
N ILE A 199 -25.09 2.45 1.91
CA ILE A 199 -23.70 2.42 2.37
C ILE A 199 -22.83 2.29 1.14
N SER A 200 -22.66 3.40 0.44
CA SER A 200 -21.85 3.47 -0.77
C SER A 200 -20.37 3.45 -0.43
N ILE A 201 -19.60 2.80 -1.30
CA ILE A 201 -18.17 2.67 -1.18
C ILE A 201 -17.45 3.26 -2.39
N ALA A 202 -16.22 3.69 -2.15
CA ALA A 202 -15.19 3.82 -3.16
C ALA A 202 -13.93 3.14 -2.63
N VAL A 203 -13.08 2.65 -3.52
CA VAL A 203 -11.83 2.02 -3.11
C VAL A 203 -10.69 2.71 -3.84
N VAL A 204 -9.65 3.07 -3.09
CA VAL A 204 -8.45 3.71 -3.64
C VAL A 204 -7.21 3.00 -3.11
N VAL A 205 -6.17 2.88 -3.92
CA VAL A 205 -4.86 2.43 -3.43
C VAL A 205 -4.30 3.52 -2.51
N GLU A 206 -3.93 3.15 -1.30
CA GLU A 206 -3.17 4.04 -0.43
C GLU A 206 -1.75 4.12 -0.98
N ALA A 207 -1.37 5.28 -1.49
CA ALA A 207 0.04 5.56 -1.66
C ALA A 207 0.69 5.42 -0.28
N GLU A 208 1.76 4.63 -0.19
CA GLU A 208 2.57 4.58 1.02
C GLU A 208 2.94 6.02 1.37
N THR A 209 2.36 6.55 2.43
CA THR A 209 2.88 7.78 3.03
C THR A 209 4.11 7.36 3.80
N VAL A 210 5.23 7.24 3.11
CA VAL A 210 6.52 7.06 3.79
C VAL A 210 6.76 8.35 4.57
N THR A 211 6.41 8.31 5.86
CA THR A 211 6.59 9.41 6.82
C THR A 211 8.04 9.55 7.27
N ALA A 212 8.91 8.62 6.84
CA ALA A 212 10.33 8.68 7.13
C ALA A 212 10.96 9.92 6.47
N PRO A 213 11.86 10.62 7.16
CA PRO A 213 12.52 11.82 6.62
C PRO A 213 13.34 11.53 5.37
N ASN A 214 13.87 10.31 5.26
CA ASN A 214 14.70 9.89 4.13
C ASN A 214 14.21 8.54 3.60
N TYR A 215 13.79 8.51 2.34
CA TYR A 215 13.29 7.30 1.71
C TYR A 215 13.55 7.28 0.21
N PHE A 216 13.62 6.08 -0.35
CA PHE A 216 13.63 5.90 -1.79
C PHE A 216 12.19 5.78 -2.31
N ASP A 217 11.75 6.75 -3.10
CA ASP A 217 10.45 6.75 -3.78
C ASP A 217 10.58 5.92 -5.06
N GLU A 218 10.13 4.66 -5.00
CA GLU A 218 10.22 3.73 -6.11
C GLU A 218 9.36 4.13 -7.32
N ALA A 219 8.26 4.84 -7.09
CA ALA A 219 7.37 5.28 -8.16
C ALA A 219 8.03 6.36 -9.02
N SER A 220 8.80 7.27 -8.41
CA SER A 220 9.54 8.32 -9.14
C SER A 220 11.01 7.98 -9.40
N GLY A 221 11.55 6.93 -8.77
CA GLY A 221 12.97 6.58 -8.82
C GLY A 221 13.87 7.61 -8.14
N GLN A 222 13.34 8.35 -7.15
CA GLN A 222 14.05 9.45 -6.49
C GLN A 222 14.32 9.14 -5.03
N LEU A 223 15.51 9.52 -4.56
CA LEU A 223 15.81 9.56 -3.15
C LEU A 223 15.27 10.87 -2.56
N ARG A 224 14.33 10.76 -1.63
CA ARG A 224 13.75 11.87 -0.86
C ARG A 224 14.53 12.02 0.43
N VAL A 225 14.94 13.23 0.77
CA VAL A 225 15.75 13.51 1.96
C VAL A 225 15.24 14.76 2.65
N THR A 226 14.96 14.66 3.93
CA THR A 226 14.71 15.80 4.81
C THR A 226 16.01 16.11 5.52
N VAL A 227 16.53 17.32 5.35
CA VAL A 227 17.89 17.69 5.75
C VAL A 227 17.91 18.93 6.63
N ASP A 228 18.76 18.88 7.65
CA ASP A 228 19.28 20.05 8.36
C ASP A 228 20.61 20.47 7.72
N ALA A 229 20.61 21.60 7.04
CA ALA A 229 21.80 22.19 6.41
C ALA A 229 22.44 23.30 7.27
N GLY A 230 22.17 23.30 8.58
CA GLY A 230 22.71 24.26 9.54
C GLY A 230 22.22 25.68 9.26
N ALA A 231 23.14 26.61 8.98
CA ALA A 231 22.79 28.01 8.72
C ALA A 231 21.89 28.21 7.48
N SER A 232 21.87 27.24 6.57
CA SER A 232 20.98 27.26 5.39
C SER A 232 19.55 26.81 5.70
N GLY A 233 19.28 26.31 6.92
CA GLY A 233 17.96 25.92 7.37
C GLY A 233 17.58 24.47 7.04
N LEU A 234 16.30 24.18 7.22
CA LEU A 234 15.71 22.85 7.07
C LEU A 234 14.94 22.75 5.75
N ALA A 235 15.08 21.65 5.02
CA ALA A 235 14.36 21.43 3.77
C ALA A 235 14.14 19.95 3.45
N THR A 236 13.14 19.67 2.62
CA THR A 236 13.02 18.41 1.88
C THR A 236 13.60 18.56 0.47
N LEU A 237 14.34 17.55 0.03
CA LEU A 237 15.06 17.50 -1.23
C LEU A 237 14.77 16.20 -1.97
N ALA A 238 14.87 16.24 -3.29
CA ALA A 238 14.87 15.07 -4.16
C ALA A 238 16.22 14.91 -4.83
N PHE A 239 16.67 13.67 -4.91
CA PHE A 239 17.84 13.28 -5.67
C PHE A 239 17.49 12.21 -6.69
N THR A 240 18.07 12.33 -7.87
CA THR A 240 18.02 11.28 -8.91
C THR A 240 19.28 10.44 -8.85
N VAL A 241 19.18 9.14 -9.10
CA VAL A 241 20.36 8.28 -9.22
C VAL A 241 21.00 8.50 -10.59
N SER A 242 22.21 9.05 -10.62
CA SER A 242 22.94 9.38 -11.85
C SER A 242 23.89 8.27 -12.30
N ALA A 243 24.43 7.48 -11.36
CA ALA A 243 25.27 6.33 -11.65
C ALA A 243 25.22 5.35 -10.46
N THR A 244 25.47 4.07 -10.74
CA THR A 244 25.59 3.02 -9.71
C THR A 244 26.94 2.29 -9.75
N GLU A 245 27.76 2.53 -10.79
CA GLU A 245 29.05 1.88 -11.00
C GLU A 245 30.06 2.87 -11.62
N PRO A 246 31.34 2.89 -11.18
CA PRO A 246 31.91 2.11 -10.08
C PRO A 246 31.48 2.59 -8.67
N ASP A 247 30.87 3.77 -8.59
CA ASP A 247 30.39 4.38 -7.36
C ASP A 247 28.92 4.79 -7.54
N VAL A 248 28.14 4.76 -6.45
CA VAL A 248 26.77 5.29 -6.48
C VAL A 248 26.82 6.81 -6.43
N VAL A 249 26.28 7.45 -7.45
CA VAL A 249 26.23 8.90 -7.59
C VAL A 249 24.78 9.35 -7.65
N ILE A 250 24.42 10.29 -6.79
CA ILE A 250 23.11 10.94 -6.76
C ILE A 250 23.23 12.41 -7.14
N LYS A 251 22.22 12.93 -7.82
CA LYS A 251 22.16 14.33 -8.27
C LYS A 251 21.00 15.05 -7.61
N LEU A 252 21.28 16.16 -6.93
CA LEU A 252 20.24 17.01 -6.34
C LEU A 252 19.40 17.68 -7.43
N ASP A 253 18.08 17.60 -7.31
CA ASP A 253 17.15 18.42 -8.08
C ASP A 253 16.82 19.70 -7.32
N LEU A 254 17.40 20.83 -7.75
CA LEU A 254 17.14 22.13 -7.11
C LEU A 254 15.67 22.57 -7.19
N SER A 255 14.88 22.06 -8.15
CA SER A 255 13.47 22.40 -8.25
C SER A 255 12.61 21.71 -7.19
N SER A 256 13.15 20.69 -6.52
CA SER A 256 12.47 19.92 -5.48
C SER A 256 12.57 20.50 -4.08
N VAL A 257 13.37 21.56 -3.89
CA VAL A 257 13.65 22.14 -2.57
C VAL A 257 12.36 22.70 -1.98
N ALA A 258 11.90 22.13 -0.87
CA ALA A 258 10.82 22.68 -0.08
C ALA A 258 11.27 22.93 1.36
N VAL A 259 11.20 24.20 1.80
CA VAL A 259 11.62 24.62 3.13
C VAL A 259 10.61 24.13 4.17
N ILE A 260 11.11 23.63 5.31
CA ILE A 260 10.31 23.23 6.46
C ILE A 260 10.70 24.06 7.69
N SER A 261 9.81 24.15 8.68
CA SER A 261 9.99 25.01 9.85
C SER A 261 10.44 24.26 11.11
N GLU A 262 10.41 22.93 11.11
CA GLU A 262 10.69 22.10 12.28
C GLU A 262 11.54 20.88 11.90
N THR A 263 12.34 20.42 12.87
CA THR A 263 13.15 19.21 12.72
C THR A 263 12.29 17.96 12.94
N VAL A 264 12.75 16.83 12.40
CA VAL A 264 12.10 15.52 12.51
C VAL A 264 13.09 14.49 13.01
N ASP A 265 12.61 13.42 13.63
CA ASP A 265 13.48 12.33 14.05
C ASP A 265 14.19 11.71 12.85
N LYS A 266 15.46 11.31 13.01
CA LYS A 266 16.34 10.77 11.95
C LYS A 266 16.52 11.67 10.71
N ILE A 267 16.37 12.98 10.87
CA ILE A 267 16.69 13.96 9.82
C ILE A 267 18.13 13.80 9.32
N ALA A 268 18.35 13.95 8.02
CA ALA A 268 19.69 14.00 7.47
C ALA A 268 20.40 15.29 7.88
N THR A 269 21.73 15.28 7.87
CA THR A 269 22.54 16.48 8.12
C THR A 269 23.48 16.75 6.96
N PHE A 270 23.63 18.01 6.55
CA PHE A 270 24.63 18.41 5.57
C PHE A 270 25.66 19.36 6.19
N ASP A 271 26.92 18.95 6.13
CA ASP A 271 28.06 19.77 6.55
C ASP A 271 28.68 20.48 5.34
N THR A 272 28.47 21.79 5.25
CA THR A 272 29.02 22.64 4.18
C THR A 272 30.55 22.72 4.16
N ALA A 273 31.23 22.48 5.28
CA ALA A 273 32.68 22.52 5.35
C ALA A 273 33.32 21.26 4.76
N THR A 274 32.68 20.11 4.93
CA THR A 274 33.18 18.81 4.45
C THR A 274 32.47 18.33 3.18
N GLY A 275 31.34 18.93 2.81
CA GLY A 275 30.49 18.48 1.71
C GLY A 275 29.79 17.15 2.00
N ARG A 276 29.70 16.73 3.27
CA ARG A 276 29.11 15.45 3.66
C ARG A 276 27.62 15.59 3.97
N LEU A 277 26.81 14.81 3.25
CA LEU A 277 25.41 14.55 3.54
C LEU A 277 25.31 13.21 4.28
N VAL A 278 24.83 13.22 5.51
CA VAL A 278 24.69 12.03 6.36
C VAL A 278 23.21 11.74 6.58
N LEU A 279 22.78 10.54 6.20
CA LEU A 279 21.43 10.04 6.46
C LEU A 279 21.52 9.01 7.60
N PRO A 280 20.92 9.28 8.77
CA PRO A 280 20.90 8.32 9.87
C PRO A 280 20.25 6.99 9.49
N GLU A 281 19.20 7.07 8.68
CA GLU A 281 18.43 5.92 8.20
C GLU A 281 17.88 6.23 6.80
N LEU A 282 17.85 5.19 5.96
CA LEU A 282 17.17 5.21 4.66
C LEU A 282 16.11 4.11 4.63
N VAL A 283 14.86 4.52 4.41
CA VAL A 283 13.75 3.60 4.17
C VAL A 283 13.67 3.25 2.68
N VAL A 284 13.60 1.97 2.38
CA VAL A 284 13.37 1.44 1.03
C VAL A 284 12.21 0.46 1.14
N SER A 285 11.23 0.59 0.24
CA SER A 285 10.02 -0.25 0.25
C SER A 285 9.30 -0.31 1.61
N GLY A 286 9.16 0.83 2.28
CA GLY A 286 8.48 0.91 3.58
C GLY A 286 9.28 0.40 4.80
N ALA A 287 10.47 -0.19 4.63
CA ALA A 287 11.30 -0.69 5.72
C ALA A 287 12.67 0.03 5.80
N ALA A 288 13.21 0.17 7.02
CA ALA A 288 14.57 0.67 7.23
C ALA A 288 15.58 -0.34 6.66
N ALA A 289 16.23 0.01 5.55
CA ALA A 289 17.14 -0.88 4.83
C ALA A 289 18.62 -0.58 5.12
N PHE A 290 18.93 0.69 5.38
CA PHE A 290 20.28 1.15 5.60
C PHE A 290 20.33 2.18 6.73
N SER A 291 21.47 2.25 7.40
CA SER A 291 21.79 3.27 8.38
C SER A 291 23.17 3.88 8.11
N ASN A 292 23.43 5.03 8.73
CA ASN A 292 24.73 5.70 8.68
C ASN A 292 25.25 5.92 7.25
N LEU A 293 24.36 6.28 6.32
CA LEU A 293 24.75 6.54 4.93
C LEU A 293 25.44 7.88 4.84
N VAL A 294 26.58 7.91 4.16
CA VAL A 294 27.37 9.13 3.93
C VAL A 294 27.56 9.33 2.46
N PHE A 295 27.05 10.45 1.95
CA PHE A 295 27.29 10.93 0.60
C PHE A 295 28.22 12.14 0.66
N VAL A 296 29.18 12.23 -0.26
CA VAL A 296 30.14 13.34 -0.36
C VAL A 296 29.89 14.09 -1.65
N LEU A 297 29.72 15.41 -1.56
CA LEU A 297 29.62 16.30 -2.73
C LEU A 297 30.94 16.25 -3.52
N GLY A 298 30.92 15.57 -4.66
CA GLY A 298 32.08 15.38 -5.53
C GLY A 298 32.17 16.42 -6.65
N ASP A 299 31.02 16.91 -7.12
CA ASP A 299 30.92 17.97 -8.13
C ASP A 299 29.86 18.99 -7.68
N ALA A 300 30.32 20.16 -7.24
CA ALA A 300 29.45 21.23 -6.76
C ALA A 300 28.73 21.99 -7.88
N GLU A 301 29.27 22.00 -9.10
CA GLU A 301 28.61 22.66 -10.24
C GLU A 301 27.42 21.84 -10.74
N GLN A 302 27.56 20.51 -10.72
CA GLN A 302 26.51 19.58 -11.13
C GLN A 302 25.64 19.07 -9.96
N LEU A 303 26.02 19.40 -8.72
CA LEU A 303 25.39 18.94 -7.49
C LEU A 303 25.35 17.41 -7.39
N LEU A 304 26.47 16.78 -7.72
CA LEU A 304 26.66 15.33 -7.67
C LEU A 304 27.30 14.91 -6.36
N PHE A 305 26.67 13.97 -5.68
CA PHE A 305 27.16 13.37 -4.46
C PHE A 305 27.49 11.90 -4.71
N THR A 306 28.63 11.46 -4.21
CA THR A 306 29.10 10.07 -4.31
C THR A 306 28.93 9.38 -2.96
N LEU A 307 28.36 8.18 -2.94
CA LEU A 307 28.24 7.38 -1.73
C LEU A 307 29.63 6.96 -1.25
N GLU A 308 29.94 7.27 0.01
CA GLU A 308 31.21 6.94 0.64
C GLU A 308 31.09 5.73 1.56
N SER A 309 30.03 5.65 2.37
CA SER A 309 29.80 4.56 3.32
C SER A 309 28.32 4.38 3.64
N PHE A 310 27.97 3.19 4.11
CA PHE A 310 26.65 2.85 4.65
C PHE A 310 26.77 1.59 5.53
N GLU A 311 25.76 1.34 6.34
CA GLU A 311 25.56 0.10 7.08
C GLU A 311 24.23 -0.52 6.66
N GLN A 312 24.23 -1.81 6.33
CA GLN A 312 23.00 -2.55 6.02
C GLN A 312 22.33 -3.01 7.32
N ILE A 313 21.01 -2.86 7.39
CA ILE A 313 20.18 -3.30 8.52
C ILE A 313 19.69 -4.74 8.31
#